data_AF-A0A8S3CN48-F1
#
_entry.id   AF-A0A8S3CN48-F1
#
_cell.length_a   1.000
_cell.length_b   1.000
_cell.length_c   1.000
_cell.angle_alpha   90.00
_cell.angle_beta   90.00
_cell.angle_gamma   90.00
#
_symmetry.space_group_name_H-M   'P 1'
#
loop_
_entity.id
_entity.type
_entity.pdbx_description
1 polymer ?
#
loop_
_entity_poly.entity_id
_entity_poly.type
_entity_poly.pdbx_seq_one_letter_code
_entity_poly.pdbx_strand_id
1 'polypeptide(L)'
;RLSDHQNILILDFGREGQSTYRTIRKFLPDRTVYIADRNENLINDKQLTNDRKVVLKLGQNYLEHLAQYDSIIKTLGISLKDHPNLAEDPRILLN
;
A
#
# COMPACT_ATOMS: atom_id res chain seq x y z
N ARG A 1 -4.41 -18.74 5.33
CA ARG A 1 -3.02 -18.88 4.83
C ARG A 1 -2.90 -17.90 3.69
N LEU A 2 -2.15 -16.79 3.86
CA LEU A 2 -1.86 -15.88 2.75
C LEU A 2 -1.16 -16.74 1.68
N SER A 3 -1.72 -16.85 0.48
CA SER A 3 -1.13 -17.66 -0.59
C SER A 3 0.17 -17.02 -1.05
N ASP A 4 1.10 -17.80 -1.60
CA ASP A 4 2.43 -17.33 -1.99
C ASP A 4 2.41 -16.25 -3.10
N HIS A 5 1.23 -15.89 -3.63
CA HIS A 5 1.02 -14.92 -4.70
C HIS A 5 0.20 -13.69 -4.29
N GLN A 6 -0.05 -13.47 -3.00
CA GLN A 6 -0.90 -12.36 -2.58
C GLN A 6 -0.22 -11.00 -2.80
N ASN A 7 -0.80 -10.19 -3.68
CA ASN A 7 -0.40 -8.82 -3.95
C ASN A 7 -0.98 -7.89 -2.87
N ILE A 8 -0.11 -7.42 -1.98
CA ILE A 8 -0.47 -6.54 -0.86
C ILE A 8 -0.15 -5.09 -1.22
N LEU A 9 -1.16 -4.24 -1.20
CA LEU A 9 -1.01 -2.79 -1.34
C LEU A 9 -1.14 -2.12 0.03
N ILE A 10 -0.21 -1.23 0.37
CA ILE A 10 -0.38 -0.23 1.43
C ILE A 10 -0.91 1.03 0.78
N LEU A 11 -2.10 1.47 1.20
CA LEU A 11 -2.73 2.69 0.72
C LEU A 11 -2.54 3.81 1.73
N ASP A 12 -1.83 4.86 1.31
CA ASP A 12 -1.29 5.98 2.10
C ASP A 12 -0.10 5.57 3.01
N PHE A 13 1.04 6.25 2.84
CA PHE A 13 2.33 5.96 3.48
C PHE A 13 2.71 6.97 4.57
N GLY A 14 1.71 7.48 5.28
CA GLY A 14 1.88 8.16 6.55
C GLY A 14 2.46 7.26 7.66
N ARG A 15 2.36 7.72 8.92
CA ARG A 15 2.94 7.02 10.09
C ARG A 15 2.48 5.56 10.22
N GLU A 16 1.20 5.30 9.99
CA GLU A 16 0.62 3.95 10.05
C GLU A 16 1.11 3.09 8.89
N GLY A 17 1.09 3.60 7.66
CA GLY A 17 1.59 2.90 6.48
C GLY A 17 3.06 2.48 6.62
N GLN A 18 3.90 3.36 7.17
CA GLN A 18 5.29 3.04 7.50
C GLN A 18 5.42 1.93 8.55
N SER A 19 4.54 1.92 9.56
CA SER A 19 4.51 0.86 10.58
C SER A 19 4.12 -0.49 9.99
N THR A 20 3.10 -0.49 9.12
CA THR A 20 2.66 -1.66 8.37
C THR A 20 3.78 -2.19 7.48
N TYR A 21 4.46 -1.32 6.73
CA TYR A 21 5.60 -1.70 5.90
C TYR A 21 6.72 -2.34 6.73
N ARG A 22 7.11 -1.75 7.86
CA ARG A 22 8.13 -2.34 8.75
C ARG A 22 7.70 -3.71 9.27
N THR A 23 6.43 -3.89 9.62
CA THR A 23 5.87 -5.17 10.05
C THR A 23 5.96 -6.21 8.94
N ILE A 24 5.54 -5.87 7.72
CA ILE A 24 5.63 -6.78 6.56
C ILE A 24 7.09 -7.14 6.30
N ARG A 25 8.02 -6.19 6.30
CA ARG A 25 9.44 -6.49 6.08
C ARG A 25 10.06 -7.36 7.16
N LYS A 26 9.58 -7.26 8.40
CA LYS A 26 10.03 -8.10 9.51
C LYS A 26 9.58 -9.55 9.38
N PHE A 27 8.33 -9.79 8.95
CA PHE A 27 7.75 -11.14 8.93
C PHE A 27 7.72 -11.80 7.56
N LEU A 28 7.75 -11.01 6.49
CA LEU A 28 7.66 -11.43 5.08
C LEU A 28 8.73 -10.68 4.25
N PRO A 29 10.03 -10.86 4.55
CA PRO A 29 11.12 -10.04 3.98
C PRO A 29 11.20 -10.10 2.45
N ASP A 30 10.84 -11.22 1.83
CA ASP A 30 10.93 -11.42 0.38
C ASP A 30 9.67 -11.01 -0.39
N ARG A 31 8.59 -10.63 0.31
CA ARG A 31 7.31 -10.30 -0.29
C ARG A 31 7.39 -8.99 -1.08
N THR A 32 6.89 -8.96 -2.31
CA THR A 32 6.69 -7.67 -2.99
C THR A 32 5.61 -6.87 -2.26
N VAL A 33 5.92 -5.62 -1.91
CA VAL A 33 4.98 -4.70 -1.27
C VAL A 33 4.74 -3.54 -2.21
N TYR A 34 3.46 -3.30 -2.50
CA TYR A 34 3.05 -2.16 -3.29
C TYR A 34 2.67 -1.02 -2.34
N ILE A 35 3.05 0.21 -2.66
CA ILE A 35 2.70 1.40 -1.88
C ILE A 35 2.06 2.40 -2.83
N ALA A 36 0.80 2.76 -2.54
CA ALA A 36 0.08 3.80 -3.26
C ALA A 36 -0.06 5.05 -2.38
N ASP A 37 0.41 6.18 -2.87
CA ASP A 37 0.35 7.46 -2.16
C ASP A 37 0.23 8.63 -3.14
N ARG A 38 -0.46 9.70 -2.74
CA ARG A 38 -0.53 10.92 -3.54
C ARG A 38 0.80 11.67 -3.58
N ASN A 39 1.64 11.52 -2.56
CA ASN A 39 2.91 12.21 -2.39
C ASN A 39 4.00 11.61 -3.28
N GLU A 40 4.28 12.27 -4.41
CA GLU A 40 5.33 11.87 -5.35
C GLU A 40 6.74 11.92 -4.74
N ASN A 41 6.96 12.68 -3.67
CA ASN A 41 8.28 12.78 -3.04
C ASN A 41 8.73 11.48 -2.36
N LEU A 42 7.84 10.50 -2.16
CA LEU A 42 8.21 9.18 -1.66
C LEU A 42 9.19 8.44 -2.58
N ILE A 43 9.28 8.84 -3.86
CA ILE A 43 10.32 8.34 -4.77
C ILE A 43 11.74 8.65 -4.29
N ASN A 44 11.89 9.61 -3.38
CA ASN A 44 13.18 10.01 -2.77
C ASN A 44 13.38 9.42 -1.38
N ASP A 45 12.42 8.64 -0.86
CA ASP A 45 12.54 8.00 0.46
C ASP A 45 13.56 6.85 0.38
N LYS A 46 14.70 7.02 1.07
CA LYS A 46 15.80 6.04 1.04
C LYS A 46 15.39 4.65 1.55
N GLN A 47 14.43 4.56 2.48
CA GLN A 47 13.95 3.28 2.99
C GLN A 47 13.19 2.52 1.90
N LEU A 48 12.45 3.23 1.05
CA LEU A 48 11.69 2.65 -0.06
C LEU A 48 12.59 2.40 -1.28
N THR A 49 13.43 3.35 -1.66
CA THR A 49 14.28 3.22 -2.86
C THR A 49 15.36 2.15 -2.72
N ASN A 50 15.83 1.88 -1.49
CA ASN A 50 16.81 0.83 -1.25
C ASN A 50 16.19 -0.57 -1.19
N ASP A 51 14.86 -0.66 -1.07
CA ASP A 51 14.14 -1.94 -1.05
C ASP A 51 13.68 -2.33 -2.46
N ARG A 52 14.39 -3.29 -3.07
CA ARG A 52 14.09 -3.81 -4.41
C ARG A 52 12.77 -4.58 -4.50
N LYS A 53 12.12 -4.86 -3.36
CA LYS A 53 10.82 -5.53 -3.28
C LYS A 53 9.68 -4.54 -3.05
N VAL A 54 9.94 -3.24 -3.16
CA VAL A 54 8.90 -2.20 -3.13
C VAL A 54 8.56 -1.74 -4.54
N VAL A 55 7.26 -1.58 -4.79
CA VAL A 55 6.73 -0.96 -6.00
C VAL A 55 5.90 0.26 -5.60
N LEU A 56 6.28 1.43 -6.10
CA LEU A 56 5.62 2.69 -5.79
C LEU A 56 4.61 3.06 -6.88
N LYS A 57 3.40 3.43 -6.46
CA LYS A 57 2.35 3.99 -7.30
C LYS A 57 2.00 5.38 -6.76
N LEU A 58 2.59 6.41 -7.35
CA LEU A 58 2.55 7.76 -6.78
C LEU A 58 1.72 8.74 -7.60
N GLY A 59 1.37 9.87 -7.00
CA GLY A 59 0.79 11.02 -7.68
C GLY A 59 -0.72 10.97 -7.80
N GLN A 60 -1.28 11.74 -8.72
CA GLN A 60 -2.73 11.93 -8.84
C GLN A 60 -3.49 10.63 -9.13
N ASN A 61 -2.83 9.68 -9.80
CA ASN A 61 -3.42 8.43 -10.27
C ASN A 61 -3.15 7.24 -9.34
N TYR A 62 -2.71 7.50 -8.10
CA TYR A 62 -2.37 6.46 -7.11
C TYR A 62 -3.52 5.49 -6.77
N LEU A 63 -4.77 5.88 -7.01
CA LEU A 63 -5.97 5.05 -6.81
C LEU A 63 -6.41 4.24 -8.05
N GLU A 64 -5.71 4.35 -9.18
CA GLU A 64 -6.07 3.60 -10.39
C GLU A 64 -5.59 2.15 -10.35
N HIS A 65 -6.28 1.24 -11.04
CA HIS A 65 -5.89 -0.18 -11.16
C HIS A 65 -5.76 -0.93 -9.83
N LEU A 66 -6.53 -0.55 -8.80
CA LEU A 66 -6.52 -1.25 -7.50
C LEU A 66 -7.06 -2.68 -7.58
N ALA A 67 -7.78 -3.02 -8.67
CA ALA A 67 -8.35 -4.33 -8.89
C ALA A 67 -7.33 -5.48 -8.95
N GLN A 68 -6.05 -5.18 -9.22
CA GLN A 68 -4.98 -6.19 -9.32
C GLN A 68 -4.45 -6.69 -7.96
N TYR A 69 -4.82 -6.03 -6.87
CA TYR A 69 -4.36 -6.36 -5.54
C TYR A 69 -5.36 -7.28 -4.83
N ASP A 70 -4.84 -8.27 -4.12
CA ASP A 70 -5.64 -9.22 -3.35
C ASP A 70 -6.02 -8.64 -1.99
N SER A 71 -5.20 -7.73 -1.45
CA SER A 71 -5.47 -7.03 -0.20
C SER A 71 -4.90 -5.62 -0.22
N ILE A 72 -5.70 -4.68 0.26
CA ILE A 72 -5.37 -3.26 0.34
C ILE A 72 -5.42 -2.89 1.82
N ILE A 73 -4.27 -2.63 2.42
CA ILE A 73 -4.17 -2.17 3.80
C ILE A 73 -4.30 -0.65 3.77
N LYS A 74 -5.43 -0.15 4.25
CA LYS A 74 -5.75 1.28 4.29
C LYS A 74 -5.41 1.85 5.67
N THR A 75 -4.72 2.99 5.69
CA THR A 75 -4.51 3.79 6.91
C THR A 75 -5.74 4.65 7.24
N LEU A 76 -5.87 5.10 8.49
CA LEU A 76 -7.00 5.96 8.89
C LEU A 76 -6.91 7.37 8.28
N GLY A 77 -5.72 7.80 7.85
CA GLY A 77 -5.44 9.15 7.35
C GLY A 77 -6.06 9.51 6.01
N ILE A 78 -6.34 8.51 5.15
CA ILE A 78 -6.92 8.73 3.83
C ILE A 78 -8.45 8.67 3.85
N SER A 79 -9.08 9.72 3.31
CA SER A 79 -10.53 9.76 3.07
C SER A 79 -10.84 9.13 1.71
N LEU A 80 -11.72 8.11 1.70
CA LEU A 80 -12.24 7.51 0.47
C LEU A 80 -13.66 7.99 0.14
N LYS A 81 -14.08 9.14 0.70
CA LYS A 81 -15.44 9.69 0.51
C LYS A 81 -15.79 9.90 -0.96
N ASP A 82 -14.82 10.31 -1.77
CA ASP A 82 -14.99 10.53 -3.20
C ASP A 82 -14.87 9.24 -4.02
N HIS A 83 -14.58 8.12 -3.37
CA HIS A 83 -14.41 6.79 -3.97
C HIS A 83 -15.25 5.74 -3.21
N PRO A 84 -16.60 5.84 -3.22
CA PRO A 84 -17.48 4.98 -2.44
C PRO A 84 -17.29 3.49 -2.76
N ASN A 85 -17.02 3.14 -4.02
CA ASN A 85 -16.74 1.76 -4.42
C ASN A 85 -15.48 1.18 -3.76
N LEU A 86 -14.50 2.02 -3.43
CA LEU A 86 -13.32 1.58 -2.68
C LEU A 86 -13.67 1.40 -1.20
N ALA A 87 -14.45 2.31 -0.60
CA ALA A 87 -14.82 2.21 0.80
C ALA A 87 -15.56 0.89 1.15
N GLU A 88 -16.33 0.35 0.20
CA GLU A 88 -17.08 -0.91 0.34
C GLU A 88 -16.33 -2.14 -0.21
N ASP A 89 -15.09 -1.98 -0.71
CA ASP A 89 -14.34 -3.09 -1.32
C ASP A 89 -13.88 -4.07 -0.23
N PRO A 90 -14.28 -5.36 -0.27
CA PRO A 90 -13.97 -6.35 0.77
C PRO A 90 -12.47 -6.65 0.90
N ARG A 91 -11.64 -6.22 -0.05
CA ARG A 91 -10.19 -6.35 0.01
C ARG A 91 -9.53 -5.24 0.82
N ILE A 92 -10.27 -4.17 1.16
CA ILE A 92 -9.77 -3.12 2.04
C ILE A 92 -9.79 -3.62 3.48
N LEU A 93 -8.60 -3.72 4.04
CA LEU A 93 -8.36 -4.03 5.45
C LEU A 93 -8.02 -2.73 6.16
N LEU A 94 -8.75 -2.43 7.23
CA LEU A 94 -8.44 -1.31 8.12
C LEU A 94 -7.32 -1.75 9.07
N ASN A 95 -6.27 -0.93 9.14
CA ASN A 95 -5.12 -1.14 10.03
C ASN A 95 -5.29 -0.41 11.36
#